data_AF-A0A527G2B4-F1
#
_entry.id   AF-A0A527G2B4-F1
#
_cell.length_a   1.000
_cell.length_b   1.000
_cell.length_c   1.000
_cell.angle_alpha   90.00
_cell.angle_beta   90.00
_cell.angle_gamma   90.00
#
_symmetry.space_group_name_H-M   'P 1'
#
loop_
_entity.id
_entity.type
_entity.pdbx_description
1 polymer ?
#
loop_
_entity_poly.entity_id
_entity_poly.type
_entity_poly.pdbx_seq_one_letter_code
_entity_poly.pdbx_strand_id
1 'polypeptide(L)'
;PRGVNEFVYADLAMAPSRLVAPPRVAAAPAALECRVTEVFRPKALDGSPTSAVIVAGEVVGVHIDDAFLTDGLFDITKAGNVARLGYMDYASVDEVFSMRRPRWDKD
;
A
#
# COMPACT_ATOMS: atom_id res chain seq x y z
N PRO A 1 9.04 -18.09 -5.42
CA PRO A 1 9.25 -19.31 -4.60
C PRO A 1 10.02 -18.97 -3.32
N ARG A 2 9.92 -19.78 -2.25
CA ARG A 2 10.66 -19.49 -1.01
C ARG A 2 12.16 -19.41 -1.28
N GLY A 3 12.81 -18.35 -0.79
CA GLY A 3 14.26 -18.14 -0.92
C GLY A 3 14.69 -17.53 -2.26
N VAL A 4 13.76 -17.31 -3.19
CA VAL A 4 14.00 -16.56 -4.42
C VAL A 4 13.67 -15.10 -4.17
N ASN A 5 14.55 -14.18 -4.57
CA ASN A 5 14.30 -12.75 -4.45
C ASN A 5 13.44 -12.25 -5.62
N GLU A 6 12.20 -11.86 -5.35
CA GLU A 6 11.26 -11.37 -6.36
C GLU A 6 11.70 -10.06 -7.03
N PHE A 7 12.50 -9.21 -6.37
CA PHE A 7 13.06 -8.01 -7.03
C PHE A 7 13.88 -8.37 -8.26
N VAL A 8 14.73 -9.40 -8.16
CA VAL A 8 15.57 -9.87 -9.28
C VAL A 8 14.70 -10.52 -10.35
N TYR A 9 13.72 -11.33 -9.95
CA TYR A 9 12.84 -12.00 -10.89
C TYR A 9 11.98 -11.02 -11.70
N ALA A 10 11.49 -9.95 -11.07
CA ALA A 10 10.63 -8.95 -11.67
C ALA A 10 11.39 -7.78 -12.32
N ASP A 11 12.73 -7.81 -12.34
CA ASP A 11 13.60 -6.73 -12.84
C ASP A 11 13.32 -5.36 -12.17
N LEU A 12 13.17 -5.37 -10.85
CA LEU A 12 12.90 -4.18 -10.04
C LEU A 12 14.13 -3.81 -9.19
N ALA A 13 14.51 -2.54 -9.23
CA ALA A 13 15.55 -2.01 -8.37
C ALA A 13 15.06 -1.82 -6.92
N MET A 14 15.92 -2.18 -5.96
CA MET A 14 15.71 -1.91 -4.54
C MET A 14 16.29 -0.54 -4.17
N ALA A 15 15.64 0.16 -3.23
CA ALA A 15 16.18 1.34 -2.57
C ALA A 15 16.14 1.17 -1.04
N PRO A 16 17.15 1.67 -0.29
CA PRO A 16 17.16 1.55 1.16
C PRO A 16 16.05 2.39 1.81
N SER A 17 15.47 1.82 2.86
CA SER A 17 14.58 2.53 3.81
C SER A 17 15.43 3.25 4.86
N ARG A 18 14.85 4.26 5.56
CA ARG A 18 15.58 5.08 6.54
C ARG A 18 15.44 4.58 7.99
N LEU A 19 14.26 4.08 8.36
CA LEU A 19 13.85 3.76 9.73
C LEU A 19 13.60 2.27 9.98
N VAL A 20 13.57 1.47 8.90
CA VAL A 20 13.42 0.01 8.92
C VAL A 20 14.46 -0.67 8.02
N ALA A 21 14.79 -1.93 8.31
CA ALA A 21 15.79 -2.69 7.55
C ALA A 21 15.34 -3.13 6.13
N PRO A 22 14.08 -3.53 5.88
CA PRO A 22 13.66 -3.94 4.54
C PRO A 22 13.73 -2.80 3.52
N PRO A 23 14.22 -3.06 2.28
CA PRO A 23 14.24 -2.06 1.22
C PRO A 23 12.84 -1.82 0.65
N ARG A 24 12.66 -0.67 0.00
CA ARG A 24 11.49 -0.36 -0.84
C ARG A 24 11.80 -0.59 -2.31
N VAL A 25 10.76 -0.62 -3.15
CA VAL A 25 10.91 -0.54 -4.62
C VAL A 25 11.40 0.87 -4.97
N ALA A 26 12.51 0.96 -5.68
CA ALA A 26 13.15 2.24 -5.99
C ALA A 26 12.23 3.17 -6.80
N ALA A 27 11.51 2.59 -7.76
CA ALA A 27 10.61 3.29 -8.67
C ALA A 27 9.19 3.53 -8.09
N ALA A 28 8.90 3.13 -6.85
CA ALA A 28 7.59 3.38 -6.26
C ALA A 28 7.41 4.89 -5.95
N PRO A 29 6.32 5.54 -6.43
CA PRO A 29 6.04 6.95 -6.16
C PRO A 29 5.94 7.31 -4.67
N ALA A 30 5.51 6.35 -3.86
CA ALA A 30 5.49 6.44 -2.41
C ALA A 30 5.70 5.06 -1.78
N ALA A 31 6.25 5.03 -0.58
CA ALA A 31 6.42 3.81 0.23
C ALA A 31 6.24 4.12 1.71
N LEU A 32 5.56 3.23 2.42
CA LEU A 32 5.37 3.31 3.87
C LEU A 32 6.40 2.41 4.56
N GLU A 33 7.17 2.98 5.47
CA GLU A 33 8.04 2.24 6.37
C GLU A 33 7.24 1.88 7.62
N CYS A 34 7.03 0.58 7.85
CA CYS A 34 6.14 0.10 8.90
C CYS A 34 6.86 -0.81 9.91
N ARG A 35 6.45 -0.74 11.18
CA ARG A 35 6.81 -1.70 12.22
C ARG A 35 5.59 -2.52 12.62
N VAL A 36 5.74 -3.85 12.66
CA VAL A 36 4.64 -4.76 12.96
C VAL A 36 4.20 -4.60 14.41
N THR A 37 2.88 -4.45 14.61
CA THR A 37 2.26 -4.32 15.93
C THR A 37 1.43 -5.54 16.30
N GLU A 38 0.80 -6.19 15.31
CA GLU A 38 -0.05 -7.36 15.53
C GLU A 38 0.01 -8.33 14.36
N VAL A 39 -0.02 -9.63 14.66
CA VAL A 39 -0.17 -10.69 13.66
C VAL A 39 -1.18 -11.69 14.19
N PHE A 40 -2.27 -11.89 13.46
CA PHE A 40 -3.30 -12.84 13.86
C PHE A 40 -3.95 -13.54 12.66
N ARG A 41 -4.63 -14.66 12.93
CA ARG A 41 -5.46 -15.35 11.96
C ARG A 41 -6.92 -15.13 12.31
N PRO A 42 -7.73 -14.56 11.40
CA PRO A 42 -9.17 -14.48 11.60
C PRO A 42 -9.76 -15.86 11.84
N LYS A 43 -10.84 -15.92 12.61
CA LYS A 43 -11.60 -17.15 12.83
C LYS A 43 -12.61 -17.36 11.71
N ALA A 44 -12.76 -18.60 11.28
CA ALA A 44 -13.88 -19.05 10.47
C ALA A 44 -15.16 -19.13 11.33
N LEU A 45 -16.30 -19.38 10.69
CA LEU A 45 -17.60 -19.47 11.38
C LEU A 45 -17.66 -20.60 12.42
N ASP A 46 -16.87 -21.66 12.24
CA ASP A 46 -16.73 -22.77 13.19
C ASP A 46 -15.72 -22.49 14.32
N GLY A 47 -15.14 -21.28 14.35
CA GLY A 47 -14.15 -20.86 15.35
C GLY A 47 -12.71 -21.29 15.03
N SER A 48 -12.48 -22.09 13.99
CA SER A 48 -11.13 -22.49 13.56
C SER A 48 -10.36 -21.32 12.92
N PRO A 49 -9.02 -21.30 12.94
CA PRO A 49 -8.26 -20.28 12.23
C PRO A 49 -8.39 -20.43 10.71
N THR A 50 -8.62 -19.31 10.02
CA THR A 50 -8.53 -19.27 8.55
C THR A 50 -7.10 -19.45 8.06
N SER A 51 -6.93 -19.69 6.75
CA SER A 51 -5.61 -19.68 6.10
C SER A 51 -5.03 -18.26 5.93
N ALA A 52 -5.87 -17.23 6.05
CA ALA A 52 -5.44 -15.85 5.98
C ALA A 52 -4.62 -15.44 7.21
N VAL A 53 -3.65 -14.57 7.00
CA VAL A 53 -2.89 -13.91 8.06
C VAL A 53 -3.12 -12.42 7.92
N ILE A 54 -3.62 -11.80 8.99
CA ILE A 54 -3.70 -10.35 9.08
C ILE A 54 -2.47 -9.86 9.83
N VAL A 55 -1.80 -8.88 9.25
CA VAL A 55 -0.63 -8.20 9.81
C VAL A 55 -0.99 -6.72 9.95
N ALA A 56 -0.99 -6.21 11.18
CA ALA A 56 -1.12 -4.78 11.45
C ALA A 56 0.28 -4.19 11.72
N GLY A 57 0.50 -2.97 11.25
CA GLY A 57 1.75 -2.26 11.47
C GLY A 57 1.54 -0.76 11.61
N GLU A 58 2.38 -0.15 12.43
CA GLU A 58 2.47 1.30 12.60
C GLU A 58 3.37 1.88 11.52
N VAL A 59 2.89 2.92 10.83
CA VAL A 59 3.69 3.68 9.88
C VAL A 59 4.65 4.57 10.67
N VAL A 60 5.94 4.28 10.59
CA VAL A 60 7.01 5.04 11.27
C VAL A 60 7.72 6.01 10.34
N GLY A 61 7.53 5.86 9.02
CA GLY A 61 8.08 6.75 8.02
C GLY A 61 7.33 6.68 6.70
N VAL A 62 7.36 7.77 5.94
CA VAL A 62 6.76 7.85 4.61
C VAL A 62 7.81 8.39 3.65
N HIS A 63 8.10 7.63 2.60
CA HIS A 63 8.80 8.13 1.43
C HIS A 63 7.76 8.56 0.39
N ILE A 64 7.92 9.77 -0.14
CA ILE A 64 7.19 10.27 -1.30
C ILE A 64 8.23 10.85 -2.24
N ASP A 65 8.12 10.55 -3.53
CA ASP A 65 8.84 11.27 -4.57
C ASP A 65 8.07 12.56 -4.88
N ASP A 66 8.73 13.70 -4.65
CA ASP A 66 8.15 15.04 -4.82
C ASP A 66 7.62 15.28 -6.24
N ALA A 67 8.13 14.53 -7.23
CA ALA A 67 7.60 14.55 -8.59
C ALA A 67 6.13 14.14 -8.66
N PHE A 68 5.59 13.42 -7.67
CA PHE A 68 4.19 12.98 -7.62
C PHE A 68 3.33 13.80 -6.64
N LEU A 69 3.84 14.95 -6.20
CA LEU A 69 3.04 15.90 -5.44
C LEU A 69 2.39 16.95 -6.35
N THR A 70 1.16 17.32 -6.02
CA THR A 70 0.43 18.47 -6.55
C THR A 70 -0.11 19.26 -5.36
N ASP A 71 0.29 20.52 -5.21
CA ASP A 71 -0.06 21.39 -4.09
C ASP A 71 0.25 20.79 -2.70
N GLY A 72 1.37 20.05 -2.61
CA GLY A 72 1.81 19.39 -1.37
C GLY A 72 1.01 18.14 -0.99
N LEU A 73 0.09 17.70 -1.85
CA LEU A 73 -0.68 16.45 -1.70
C LEU A 73 -0.20 15.41 -2.69
N PHE A 74 -0.29 14.13 -2.32
CA PHE A 74 0.04 13.04 -3.22
C PHE A 74 -0.98 12.95 -4.35
N ASP A 75 -0.51 13.13 -5.58
CA ASP A 75 -1.32 13.10 -6.78
C ASP A 75 -1.38 11.67 -7.31
N ILE A 76 -2.46 10.98 -6.93
CA ILE A 76 -2.67 9.56 -7.26
C ILE A 76 -2.83 9.30 -8.76
N THR A 77 -3.38 10.26 -9.51
CA THR A 77 -3.53 10.17 -10.96
C THR A 77 -2.17 10.31 -11.63
N LYS A 78 -1.36 11.28 -11.21
CA LYS A 78 0.02 11.45 -11.69
C LYS A 78 0.90 10.24 -11.35
N ALA A 79 0.67 9.62 -10.20
CA ALA A 79 1.39 8.41 -9.77
C ALA A 79 1.01 7.14 -10.54
N GLY A 80 -0.09 7.17 -11.31
CA GLY A 80 -0.53 6.02 -12.12
C GLY A 80 -0.91 4.80 -11.28
N ASN A 81 -1.49 5.02 -10.10
CA ASN A 81 -1.87 3.93 -9.21
C ASN A 81 -2.91 3.02 -9.87
N VAL A 82 -2.83 1.72 -9.53
CA VAL A 82 -3.78 0.72 -10.00
C VAL A 82 -4.60 0.16 -8.83
N ALA A 83 -5.86 -0.17 -9.10
CA ALA A 83 -6.73 -0.91 -8.19
C ALA A 83 -6.91 -2.35 -8.69
N ARG A 84 -6.80 -3.33 -7.78
CA ARG A 84 -7.12 -4.73 -8.08
C ARG A 84 -8.64 -4.93 -8.02
N LEU A 85 -9.21 -5.55 -9.05
CA LEU A 85 -10.64 -5.87 -9.12
C LEU A 85 -10.86 -7.38 -8.90
N GLY A 86 -11.99 -7.91 -9.37
CA GLY A 86 -12.23 -9.34 -9.43
C GLY A 86 -11.30 -10.05 -10.40
N TYR A 87 -11.11 -11.35 -10.22
CA TYR A 87 -10.29 -12.19 -11.11
C TYR A 87 -8.87 -11.64 -11.31
N MET A 88 -8.45 -11.47 -12.56
CA MET A 88 -7.16 -10.90 -12.96
C MET A 88 -7.29 -9.47 -13.49
N ASP A 89 -8.42 -8.81 -13.21
CA ASP A 89 -8.72 -7.48 -13.73
C ASP A 89 -8.14 -6.38 -12.83
N TYR A 90 -7.68 -5.30 -13.46
CA TYR A 90 -7.12 -4.13 -12.80
C TYR A 90 -7.71 -2.86 -13.43
N ALA A 91 -7.90 -1.82 -12.63
CA ALA A 91 -8.26 -0.48 -13.09
C ALA A 91 -7.09 0.48 -12.90
N SER A 92 -6.89 1.38 -13.86
CA SER A 92 -6.08 2.59 -13.72
C SER A 92 -6.87 3.69 -13.00
N VAL A 93 -6.19 4.51 -12.20
CA VAL A 93 -6.79 5.70 -11.58
C VAL A 93 -6.52 6.92 -12.48
N ASP A 94 -7.39 7.15 -13.45
CA ASP A 94 -7.24 8.25 -14.43
C ASP A 94 -7.90 9.55 -13.99
N GLU A 95 -8.84 9.50 -13.04
CA GLU A 95 -9.54 10.66 -12.50
C GLU A 95 -9.89 10.50 -11.02
N VAL A 96 -10.00 11.63 -10.32
CA VAL A 96 -10.43 11.69 -8.93
C VAL A 96 -11.40 12.85 -8.70
N PHE A 97 -12.34 12.66 -7.79
CA PHE A 97 -13.18 13.73 -7.28
C PHE A 97 -13.16 13.72 -5.76
N SER A 98 -13.28 14.90 -5.15
CA SER A 98 -13.35 15.05 -3.71
C SER A 98 -14.79 15.14 -3.25
N MET A 99 -15.15 14.34 -2.25
CA MET A 99 -16.46 14.38 -1.61
C MET A 99 -16.27 14.47 -0.11
N ARG A 100 -16.98 15.40 0.53
CA ARG A 100 -17.03 15.45 2.00
C ARG A 100 -17.94 14.33 2.51
N ARG A 101 -17.57 13.71 3.64
CA ARG A 101 -18.46 12.78 4.35
C ARG A 101 -19.80 13.48 4.62
N PRO A 102 -20.95 12.87 4.30
CA PRO A 102 -22.25 13.44 4.64
C PRO A 102 -22.34 13.71 6.14
N ARG A 103 -22.77 14.93 6.51
CA ARG A 103 -23.14 15.28 7.88
C ARG A 103 -24.63 15.01 8.07
N TRP A 104 -24.98 14.55 9.26
CA TRP A 104 -26.37 14.22 9.59
C TRP A 104 -27.20 15.46 9.91
N ASP A 105 -26.55 16.48 10.47
CA ASP A 105 -27.16 17.78 10.66
C ASP A 105 -27.16 18.54 9.33
N LYS A 106 -28.33 19.08 8.98
CA LYS A 106 -28.51 19.99 7.84
C LYS A 106 -28.09 21.41 8.23
N ASP A 107 -26.80 21.62 8.43
CA ASP A 107 -26.16 22.94 8.42
C ASP A 107 -24.84 22.84 7.64
#